data_AF-A0A4Q7PNX4-F1
#
_entry.id   AF-A0A4Q7PNX4-F1
#
_cell.length_a   1.000
_cell.length_b   1.000
_cell.length_c   1.000
_cell.angle_alpha   90.00
_cell.angle_beta   90.00
_cell.angle_gamma   90.00
#
_symmetry.space_group_name_H-M   'P 1'
#
loop_
_entity.id
_entity.type
_entity.pdbx_description
1 polymer ?
#
loop_
_entity_poly.entity_id
_entity_poly.type
_entity_poly.pdbx_seq_one_letter_code
_entity_poly.pdbx_strand_id
1 'polypeptide(L)'
;MKRAGLIFALLLGTLGLILFSKHIEAENTTGDTGNPRGFDYYAWGSILYDDMNRPQVLGTADIYFTGNRAKVTAQDYELVKKFYLLAGLGEAEADSAAAKDTQQRMALYEEAVSRGYTVTEQEIQEKLAELKEDVETASNQDTILEMIAAFPSEAAFWDYQKYLLHVSLPIMKLNHALEADYFRSHEAEGQDFDIQEEYIAYFEQFKADLAARENFQQVK
;
A
#
# COMPACT_ATOMS: atom_id res chain seq x y z
N MET A 1 0.69 8.37 22.17
CA MET A 1 0.10 7.34 21.29
C MET A 1 0.30 7.84 19.87
N LYS A 2 1.14 7.15 19.10
CA LYS A 2 1.66 7.54 17.77
C LYS A 2 1.77 6.30 16.87
N ARG A 3 1.07 5.22 17.23
CA ARG A 3 1.74 3.91 17.37
C ARG A 3 1.16 2.76 16.55
N ALA A 4 0.09 2.95 15.77
CA ALA A 4 -0.34 1.92 14.81
C ALA A 4 -0.60 2.41 13.37
N GLY A 5 -0.50 3.72 13.12
CA GLY A 5 -0.76 4.31 11.80
C GLY A 5 0.35 4.11 10.77
N LEU A 6 1.52 3.62 11.19
CA LEU A 6 2.68 3.49 10.29
C LEU A 6 2.72 2.20 9.47
N ILE A 7 2.10 1.09 9.90
CA ILE A 7 2.13 -0.17 9.10
C ILE A 7 1.27 -0.05 7.85
N PHE A 8 0.13 0.66 7.95
CA PHE A 8 -0.94 0.60 6.98
C PHE A 8 -0.73 1.46 5.73
N ALA A 9 0.24 2.38 5.76
CA ALA A 9 0.58 3.24 4.62
C ALA A 9 1.38 2.54 3.50
N LEU A 10 1.79 1.28 3.69
CA LEU A 10 2.86 0.63 2.89
C LEU A 10 2.38 -0.31 1.78
N LEU A 11 1.08 -0.34 1.51
CA LEU A 11 0.55 -0.83 0.24
C LEU A 11 0.13 0.43 -0.53
N LEU A 12 1.04 0.98 -1.34
CA LEU A 12 0.90 2.23 -2.10
C LEU A 12 -0.15 2.18 -3.24
N GLY A 13 -1.33 1.69 -2.92
CA GLY A 13 -2.57 1.99 -3.62
C GLY A 13 -3.65 2.24 -2.57
N THR A 14 -4.70 2.98 -2.93
CA THR A 14 -6.04 3.07 -2.31
C THR A 14 -6.38 2.24 -1.06
N LEU A 15 -6.02 0.95 -0.99
CA LEU A 15 -6.06 0.12 0.21
C LEU A 15 -5.36 0.74 1.44
N GLY A 16 -4.21 1.40 1.27
CA GLY A 16 -3.53 2.12 2.34
C GLY A 16 -4.33 3.31 2.88
N LEU A 17 -5.13 3.97 2.03
CA LEU A 17 -6.00 5.10 2.40
C LEU A 17 -7.32 4.63 3.04
N ILE A 18 -7.88 3.51 2.57
CA ILE A 18 -9.06 2.89 3.20
C ILE A 18 -8.70 2.37 4.59
N LEU A 19 -7.52 1.77 4.79
CA LEU A 19 -7.10 1.27 6.11
C LEU A 19 -6.58 2.39 7.05
N PHE A 20 -6.14 3.53 6.50
CA PHE A 20 -5.87 4.75 7.27
C PHE A 20 -7.12 5.21 8.06
N SER A 21 -8.32 4.94 7.54
CA SER A 21 -9.61 5.31 8.16
C SER A 21 -9.87 4.69 9.53
N LYS A 22 -9.72 3.36 9.64
CA LYS A 22 -9.90 2.62 10.90
C LYS A 22 -8.91 3.05 11.97
N HIS A 23 -7.76 3.60 11.57
CA HIS A 23 -6.75 4.08 12.52
C HIS A 23 -7.03 5.49 13.06
N ILE A 24 -7.66 6.38 12.26
CA ILE A 24 -8.09 7.71 12.73
C ILE A 24 -9.18 7.62 13.81
N GLU A 25 -10.05 6.60 13.73
CA GLU A 25 -11.08 6.30 14.74
C GLU A 25 -10.53 6.05 16.15
N ALA A 26 -9.33 5.47 16.26
CA ALA A 26 -8.75 5.11 17.55
C ALA A 26 -8.04 6.27 18.27
N GLU A 27 -7.67 7.33 17.55
CA GLU A 27 -6.81 8.41 18.08
C GLU A 27 -7.51 9.76 18.29
N ASN A 28 -8.77 9.94 17.82
CA ASN A 28 -9.49 11.22 17.95
C ASN A 28 -10.50 11.24 19.12
N THR A 29 -10.12 11.82 20.26
CA THR A 29 -11.05 12.23 21.33
C THR A 29 -11.72 13.59 21.07
N THR A 30 -11.49 14.21 19.91
CA THR A 30 -11.94 15.57 19.59
C THR A 30 -13.01 15.68 18.49
N GLY A 31 -13.50 14.57 17.93
CA GLY A 31 -14.65 14.60 17.01
C GLY A 31 -14.42 15.36 15.69
N ASP A 32 -13.17 15.58 15.29
CA ASP A 32 -12.83 16.16 13.99
C ASP A 32 -12.53 15.02 13.00
N THR A 33 -13.53 14.63 12.22
CA THR A 33 -13.45 13.58 11.21
C THR A 33 -12.99 14.11 9.83
N GLY A 34 -12.55 15.37 9.74
CA GLY A 34 -12.19 16.03 8.49
C GLY A 34 -10.71 15.92 8.15
N ASN A 35 -10.41 15.37 6.96
CA ASN A 35 -9.15 15.46 6.19
C ASN A 35 -7.92 15.95 6.97
N PRO A 36 -7.10 15.04 7.53
CA PRO A 36 -5.87 15.46 8.18
C PRO A 36 -4.90 15.92 7.10
N ARG A 37 -4.64 17.24 7.05
CA ARG A 37 -3.54 17.92 6.32
C ARG A 37 -3.79 18.34 4.86
N GLY A 38 -5.03 18.62 4.44
CA GLY A 38 -5.27 19.28 3.15
C GLY A 38 -4.82 18.46 1.93
N PHE A 39 -4.78 17.14 2.07
CA PHE A 39 -4.58 16.22 0.96
C PHE A 39 -5.84 16.25 0.08
N ASP A 40 -5.67 16.44 -1.23
CA ASP A 40 -6.79 16.52 -2.17
C ASP A 40 -7.15 15.12 -2.68
N TYR A 41 -8.18 14.51 -2.08
CA TYR A 41 -8.59 13.14 -2.38
C TYR A 41 -9.24 13.01 -3.76
N TYR A 42 -9.92 14.06 -4.24
CA TYR A 42 -10.45 14.09 -5.59
C TYR A 42 -9.32 14.15 -6.63
N ALA A 43 -8.32 15.00 -6.42
CA ALA A 43 -7.14 15.06 -7.26
C ALA A 43 -6.37 13.73 -7.25
N TRP A 44 -6.27 13.07 -6.09
CA TRP A 44 -5.68 11.74 -6.01
C TRP A 44 -6.48 10.72 -6.81
N GLY A 45 -7.81 10.68 -6.65
CA GLY A 45 -8.68 9.81 -7.45
C GLY A 45 -8.52 10.03 -8.96
N SER A 46 -8.35 11.29 -9.38
CA SER A 46 -8.09 11.64 -10.78
C SER A 46 -6.73 11.08 -11.25
N ILE A 47 -5.68 11.20 -10.44
CA ILE A 47 -4.34 10.64 -10.74
C ILE A 47 -4.39 9.11 -10.87
N LEU A 48 -5.14 8.43 -10.00
CA LEU A 48 -5.31 6.98 -10.05
C LEU A 48 -6.05 6.53 -11.32
N TYR A 49 -7.09 7.26 -11.72
CA TYR A 49 -7.82 6.98 -12.95
C TYR A 49 -6.94 7.21 -14.19
N ASP A 50 -6.13 8.28 -14.22
CA ASP A 50 -5.18 8.52 -15.30
C ASP A 50 -4.11 7.42 -15.39
N ASP A 51 -3.68 6.89 -14.25
CA ASP A 51 -2.75 5.75 -14.18
C ASP A 51 -3.35 4.47 -14.78
N MET A 52 -4.60 4.14 -14.41
CA MET A 52 -5.32 2.98 -14.96
C MET A 52 -5.39 3.02 -16.50
N ASN A 53 -5.60 4.20 -17.07
CA ASN A 53 -5.76 4.39 -18.51
C ASN A 53 -4.45 4.69 -19.25
N ARG A 54 -3.32 4.75 -18.54
CA ARG A 54 -2.03 4.85 -19.20
C ARG A 54 -1.85 3.61 -20.07
N PRO A 55 -1.54 3.74 -21.36
CA PRO A 55 -1.37 2.59 -22.23
C PRO A 55 -0.35 1.64 -21.62
N GLN A 56 -0.82 0.49 -21.14
CA GLN A 56 0.07 -0.64 -20.92
C GLN A 56 0.59 -0.98 -22.31
N VAL A 57 1.83 -0.59 -22.62
CA VAL A 57 2.50 -1.16 -23.78
C VAL A 57 2.76 -2.61 -23.39
N LEU A 58 1.76 -3.46 -23.59
CA LEU A 58 1.75 -4.87 -23.22
C LEU A 58 2.96 -5.52 -23.89
N GLY A 59 3.99 -5.78 -23.07
CA GLY A 59 5.29 -6.34 -23.49
C GLY A 59 6.50 -5.45 -23.25
N THR A 60 6.33 -4.15 -22.97
CA THR A 60 7.41 -3.19 -22.66
C THR A 60 6.98 -2.20 -21.57
N ALA A 61 6.50 -2.67 -20.42
CA ALA A 61 6.45 -1.78 -19.25
C ALA A 61 7.88 -1.25 -19.05
N ASP A 62 8.08 0.06 -19.23
CA ASP A 62 9.40 0.66 -19.10
C ASP A 62 9.87 0.38 -17.67
N ILE A 63 10.91 -0.45 -17.55
CA ILE A 63 11.46 -0.82 -16.25
C ILE A 63 12.28 0.37 -15.76
N TYR A 64 11.96 0.87 -14.57
CA TYR A 64 12.68 1.99 -13.95
C TYR A 64 13.78 1.49 -13.02
N PHE A 65 13.50 0.47 -12.20
CA PHE A 65 14.53 -0.23 -11.43
C PHE A 65 14.51 -1.74 -11.73
N THR A 66 15.69 -2.32 -11.88
CA THR A 66 15.89 -3.78 -11.96
C THR A 66 16.69 -4.26 -10.76
N GLY A 67 16.14 -5.21 -10.02
CA GLY A 67 16.83 -5.97 -8.99
C GLY A 67 17.18 -7.39 -9.46
N ASN A 68 17.68 -8.20 -8.53
CA ASN A 68 18.05 -9.60 -8.76
C ASN A 68 16.85 -10.46 -9.19
N ARG A 69 15.67 -10.21 -8.61
CA ARG A 69 14.40 -10.86 -8.94
C ARG A 69 13.33 -9.81 -9.28
N ALA A 70 13.24 -8.77 -8.45
CA ALA A 70 12.18 -7.76 -8.53
C ALA A 70 12.43 -6.72 -9.63
N LYS A 71 11.36 -6.19 -10.18
CA LYS A 71 11.39 -5.07 -11.13
C LYS A 71 10.38 -4.02 -10.70
N VAL A 72 10.76 -2.75 -10.81
CA VAL A 72 9.86 -1.61 -10.62
C VAL A 72 9.63 -0.97 -11.98
N THR A 73 8.37 -0.77 -12.35
CA THR A 73 8.03 -0.08 -13.60
C THR A 73 8.11 1.44 -13.41
N ALA A 74 8.35 2.18 -14.48
CA ALA A 74 8.27 3.64 -14.47
C ALA A 74 6.88 4.12 -14.10
N GLN A 75 5.84 3.36 -14.46
CA GLN A 75 4.47 3.66 -14.08
C GLN A 75 4.29 3.60 -12.54
N ASP A 76 4.69 2.51 -11.89
CA ASP A 76 4.59 2.36 -10.44
C ASP A 76 5.38 3.47 -9.72
N TYR A 77 6.60 3.74 -10.19
CA TYR A 77 7.46 4.78 -9.62
C TYR A 77 6.82 6.17 -9.71
N GLU A 78 6.36 6.57 -10.90
CA GLU A 78 5.76 7.87 -11.12
C GLU A 78 4.43 8.04 -10.38
N LEU A 79 3.62 6.99 -10.27
CA LEU A 79 2.38 7.02 -9.49
C LEU A 79 2.66 7.34 -8.03
N VAL A 80 3.63 6.65 -7.44
CA VAL A 80 4.02 6.83 -6.03
C VAL A 80 4.68 8.19 -5.81
N LYS A 81 5.50 8.66 -6.77
CA LYS A 81 6.08 10.01 -6.71
C LYS A 81 4.99 11.09 -6.70
N LYS A 82 3.97 10.97 -7.56
CA LYS A 82 2.82 11.88 -7.58
C LYS A 82 2.06 11.90 -6.27
N PHE A 83 1.91 10.75 -5.61
CA PHE A 83 1.30 10.69 -4.28
C PHE A 83 2.06 11.57 -3.27
N TYR A 84 3.39 11.45 -3.20
CA TYR A 84 4.19 12.24 -2.28
C TYR A 84 4.21 13.74 -2.62
N LEU A 85 4.26 14.09 -3.90
CA LEU A 85 4.13 15.47 -4.35
C LEU A 85 2.77 16.07 -3.94
N LEU A 86 1.69 15.30 -4.09
CA LEU A 86 0.35 15.70 -3.67
C LEU A 86 0.23 15.83 -2.14
N ALA A 87 0.96 14.99 -1.41
CA ALA A 87 1.10 15.08 0.05
C ALA A 87 1.97 16.28 0.52
N GLY A 88 2.51 17.08 -0.41
CA GLY A 88 3.24 18.30 -0.13
C GLY A 88 4.76 18.13 0.05
N LEU A 89 5.32 16.96 -0.27
CA LEU A 89 6.78 16.76 -0.28
C LEU A 89 7.42 17.53 -1.44
N GLY A 90 8.66 17.98 -1.23
CA GLY A 90 9.46 18.56 -2.30
C GLY A 90 9.91 17.50 -3.32
N GLU A 91 10.29 17.92 -4.53
CA GLU A 91 10.67 17.02 -5.64
C GLU A 91 11.70 15.96 -5.23
N ALA A 92 12.81 16.36 -4.58
CA ALA A 92 13.87 15.45 -4.17
C ALA A 92 13.43 14.47 -3.05
N GLU A 93 12.55 14.90 -2.16
CA GLU A 93 12.01 14.07 -1.08
C GLU A 93 11.02 13.05 -1.62
N ALA A 94 10.13 13.49 -2.52
CA ALA A 94 9.17 12.63 -3.22
C ALA A 94 9.88 11.58 -4.09
N ASP A 95 10.96 11.96 -4.77
CA ASP A 95 11.80 11.07 -5.59
C ASP A 95 12.42 9.94 -4.75
N SER A 96 13.04 10.31 -3.63
CA SER A 96 13.65 9.39 -2.67
C SER A 96 12.61 8.45 -2.04
N ALA A 97 11.47 8.99 -1.61
CA ALA A 97 10.38 8.22 -1.02
C ALA A 97 9.76 7.24 -2.02
N ALA A 98 9.52 7.68 -3.26
CA ALA A 98 9.00 6.83 -4.32
C ALA A 98 9.95 5.70 -4.68
N ALA A 99 11.25 5.98 -4.79
CA ALA A 99 12.26 4.95 -5.05
C ALA A 99 12.27 3.90 -3.94
N LYS A 100 12.33 4.35 -2.68
CA LYS A 100 12.34 3.45 -1.52
C LYS A 100 11.12 2.55 -1.50
N ASP A 101 9.92 3.12 -1.55
CA ASP A 101 8.72 2.35 -1.27
C ASP A 101 8.32 1.44 -2.43
N THR A 102 8.57 1.84 -3.69
CA THR A 102 8.36 0.93 -4.84
C THR A 102 9.34 -0.25 -4.83
N GLN A 103 10.61 0.00 -4.48
CA GLN A 103 11.61 -1.08 -4.33
C GLN A 103 11.23 -2.04 -3.21
N GLN A 104 10.83 -1.52 -2.04
CA GLN A 104 10.37 -2.34 -0.92
C GLN A 104 9.13 -3.16 -1.28
N ARG A 105 8.13 -2.54 -1.92
CA ARG A 105 6.90 -3.22 -2.35
C ARG A 105 7.19 -4.36 -3.32
N MET A 106 8.03 -4.13 -4.32
CA MET A 106 8.33 -5.16 -5.31
C MET A 106 9.24 -6.26 -4.75
N ALA A 107 10.16 -5.94 -3.85
CA ALA A 107 10.94 -6.95 -3.13
C ALA A 107 10.06 -7.83 -2.22
N LEU A 108 9.08 -7.24 -1.54
CA LEU A 108 8.06 -7.96 -0.77
C LEU A 108 7.20 -8.87 -1.64
N TYR A 109 6.78 -8.39 -2.81
CA TYR A 109 5.99 -9.19 -3.75
C TYR A 109 6.76 -10.42 -4.22
N GLU A 110 8.01 -10.25 -4.65
CA GLU A 110 8.86 -11.38 -5.05
C GLU A 110 9.11 -12.36 -3.89
N GLU A 111 9.31 -11.84 -2.67
CA GLU A 111 9.44 -12.69 -1.49
C GLU A 111 8.16 -13.49 -1.25
N ALA A 112 7.00 -12.85 -1.32
CA ALA A 112 5.70 -13.50 -1.15
C ALA A 112 5.51 -14.64 -2.15
N VAL A 113 5.73 -14.35 -3.44
CA VAL A 113 5.60 -15.34 -4.53
C VAL A 113 6.60 -16.49 -4.35
N SER A 114 7.85 -16.20 -3.97
CA SER A 114 8.88 -17.23 -3.75
C SER A 114 8.54 -18.19 -2.59
N ARG A 115 7.77 -17.71 -1.60
CA ARG A 115 7.25 -18.52 -0.49
C ARG A 115 5.93 -19.21 -0.80
N GLY A 116 5.43 -19.10 -2.03
CA GLY A 116 4.18 -19.72 -2.47
C GLY A 116 2.92 -18.92 -2.10
N TYR A 117 3.05 -17.71 -1.56
CA TYR A 117 1.92 -16.81 -1.39
C TYR A 117 1.51 -16.26 -2.75
N THR A 118 0.48 -16.87 -3.33
CA THR A 118 -0.14 -16.46 -4.59
C THR A 118 -1.58 -16.04 -4.34
N VAL A 119 -2.26 -15.55 -5.37
CA VAL A 119 -3.64 -15.09 -5.28
C VAL A 119 -4.48 -15.71 -6.39
N THR A 120 -5.70 -16.11 -6.04
CA THR A 120 -6.71 -16.59 -6.98
C THR A 120 -7.73 -15.50 -7.29
N GLU A 121 -8.43 -15.63 -8.41
CA GLU A 121 -9.53 -14.72 -8.76
C GLU A 121 -10.63 -14.70 -7.69
N GLN A 122 -10.93 -15.85 -7.07
CA GLN A 122 -11.90 -15.93 -6.00
C GLN A 122 -11.49 -15.08 -4.79
N GLU A 123 -10.23 -15.20 -4.35
CA GLU A 123 -9.71 -14.40 -3.22
C GLU A 123 -9.71 -12.90 -3.52
N ILE A 124 -9.49 -12.51 -4.79
CA ILE A 124 -9.63 -11.12 -5.23
C ILE A 124 -11.07 -10.63 -5.08
N GLN A 125 -12.06 -11.43 -5.53
CA GLN A 125 -13.47 -11.06 -5.40
C GLN A 125 -13.92 -10.99 -3.95
N GLU A 126 -13.48 -11.94 -3.12
CA GLU A 126 -13.73 -11.94 -1.68
C GLU A 126 -13.14 -10.68 -1.03
N LYS A 127 -11.90 -10.31 -1.36
CA LYS A 127 -11.30 -9.09 -0.81
C LYS A 127 -12.00 -7.82 -1.31
N LEU A 128 -12.44 -7.78 -2.57
CA LEU A 128 -13.20 -6.64 -3.09
C LEU A 128 -14.54 -6.46 -2.36
N ALA A 129 -15.22 -7.55 -2.02
CA ALA A 129 -16.45 -7.49 -1.25
C ALA A 129 -16.19 -6.95 0.17
N GLU A 130 -15.15 -7.43 0.85
CA GLU A 130 -14.72 -6.93 2.16
C GLU A 130 -14.40 -5.43 2.10
N LEU A 131 -13.65 -4.99 1.08
CA LEU A 131 -13.31 -3.56 0.93
C LEU A 131 -14.54 -2.68 0.72
N LYS A 132 -15.54 -3.16 -0.03
CA LYS A 132 -16.80 -2.41 -0.21
C LYS A 132 -17.55 -2.24 1.11
N GLU A 133 -17.67 -3.30 1.89
CA GLU A 133 -18.28 -3.26 3.22
C GLU A 133 -17.50 -2.35 4.19
N ASP A 134 -16.17 -2.38 4.13
CA ASP A 134 -15.31 -1.47 4.91
C ASP A 134 -15.56 0.00 4.53
N VAL A 135 -15.74 0.32 3.25
CA VAL A 135 -16.07 1.70 2.80
C VAL A 135 -17.44 2.15 3.31
N GLU A 136 -18.42 1.25 3.36
CA GLU A 136 -19.77 1.56 3.88
C GLU A 136 -19.77 1.91 5.37
N THR A 137 -18.80 1.36 6.12
CA THR A 137 -18.74 1.49 7.58
C THR A 137 -17.61 2.41 8.08
N ALA A 138 -16.75 2.91 7.18
CA ALA A 138 -15.61 3.75 7.55
C ALA A 138 -16.03 5.14 8.04
N SER A 139 -15.46 5.61 9.14
CA SER A 139 -15.63 6.99 9.63
C SER A 139 -15.22 8.08 8.64
N ASN A 140 -14.29 7.79 7.71
CA ASN A 140 -13.87 8.71 6.67
C ASN A 140 -14.54 8.42 5.32
N GLN A 141 -15.70 7.75 5.31
CA GLN A 141 -16.42 7.39 4.10
C GLN A 141 -16.52 8.55 3.10
N ASP A 142 -16.86 9.76 3.54
CA ASP A 142 -16.94 10.95 2.68
C ASP A 142 -15.65 11.21 1.89
N THR A 143 -14.50 11.02 2.53
CA THR A 143 -13.17 11.15 1.92
C THR A 143 -12.92 10.05 0.88
N ILE A 144 -13.34 8.82 1.17
CA ILE A 144 -13.23 7.71 0.22
C ILE A 144 -14.17 7.95 -0.97
N LEU A 145 -15.40 8.40 -0.72
CA LEU A 145 -16.39 8.72 -1.75
C LEU A 145 -15.93 9.89 -2.64
N GLU A 146 -15.24 10.89 -2.09
CA GLU A 146 -14.63 11.98 -2.87
C GLU A 146 -13.58 11.44 -3.86
N MET A 147 -12.73 10.52 -3.42
CA MET A 147 -11.76 9.86 -4.31
C MET A 147 -12.45 9.00 -5.38
N ILE A 148 -13.51 8.25 -5.01
CA ILE A 148 -14.31 7.46 -5.94
C ILE A 148 -15.00 8.35 -6.98
N ALA A 149 -15.48 9.53 -6.59
CA ALA A 149 -16.18 10.47 -7.46
C ALA A 149 -15.29 11.07 -8.57
N ALA A 150 -13.97 10.95 -8.46
CA ALA A 150 -13.04 11.33 -9.51
C ALA A 150 -12.96 10.30 -10.65
N PHE A 151 -13.42 9.07 -10.42
CA PHE A 151 -13.55 8.05 -11.46
C PHE A 151 -14.81 8.28 -12.30
N PRO A 152 -14.85 7.86 -13.57
CA PRO A 152 -16.04 8.00 -14.42
C PRO A 152 -17.23 7.16 -13.91
N SER A 153 -16.96 6.15 -13.09
CA SER A 153 -17.97 5.38 -12.37
C SER A 153 -17.35 4.68 -11.16
N GLU A 154 -18.18 4.31 -10.19
CA GLU A 154 -17.76 3.46 -9.08
C GLU A 154 -17.22 2.11 -9.56
N ALA A 155 -17.80 1.53 -10.62
CA ALA A 155 -17.30 0.31 -11.23
C ALA A 155 -15.86 0.46 -11.73
N ALA A 156 -15.51 1.59 -12.35
CA ALA A 156 -14.15 1.85 -12.80
C ALA A 156 -13.16 1.96 -11.62
N PHE A 157 -13.58 2.52 -10.48
CA PHE A 157 -12.77 2.52 -9.26
C PHE A 157 -12.51 1.10 -8.76
N TRP A 158 -13.55 0.26 -8.69
CA TRP A 158 -13.41 -1.12 -8.21
C TRP A 158 -12.62 -2.00 -9.18
N ASP A 159 -12.69 -1.76 -10.49
CA ASP A 159 -11.84 -2.42 -11.47
C ASP A 159 -10.36 -2.06 -11.26
N TYR A 160 -10.07 -0.80 -10.92
CA TYR A 160 -8.72 -0.39 -10.53
C TYR A 160 -8.26 -1.07 -9.23
N GLN A 161 -9.12 -1.16 -8.20
CA GLN A 161 -8.83 -1.91 -6.97
C GLN A 161 -8.49 -3.37 -7.27
N LYS A 162 -9.28 -4.00 -8.13
CA LYS A 162 -9.09 -5.38 -8.57
C LYS A 162 -7.70 -5.60 -9.17
N TYR A 163 -7.25 -4.68 -10.02
CA TYR A 163 -5.91 -4.73 -10.60
C TYR A 163 -4.83 -4.71 -9.53
N LEU A 164 -4.90 -3.77 -8.58
CA LEU A 164 -3.90 -3.64 -7.50
C LEU A 164 -3.82 -4.86 -6.59
N LEU A 165 -4.94 -5.55 -6.36
CA LEU A 165 -5.01 -6.73 -5.49
C LEU A 165 -4.14 -7.90 -5.97
N HIS A 166 -3.80 -7.97 -7.26
CA HIS A 166 -2.91 -9.02 -7.79
C HIS A 166 -1.52 -8.98 -7.15
N VAL A 167 -1.02 -7.78 -6.81
CA VAL A 167 0.26 -7.59 -6.13
C VAL A 167 0.06 -7.48 -4.63
N SER A 168 -0.97 -6.76 -4.19
CA SER A 168 -1.18 -6.48 -2.77
C SER A 168 -1.57 -7.73 -1.96
N LEU A 169 -2.41 -8.63 -2.48
CA LEU A 169 -2.87 -9.80 -1.72
C LEU A 169 -1.75 -10.78 -1.36
N PRO A 170 -0.83 -11.16 -2.28
CA PRO A 170 0.36 -11.93 -1.92
C PRO A 170 1.18 -11.31 -0.79
N ILE A 171 1.41 -9.99 -0.85
CA ILE A 171 2.14 -9.25 0.20
C ILE A 171 1.38 -9.30 1.53
N MET A 172 0.05 -9.11 1.51
CA MET A 172 -0.80 -9.18 2.71
C MET A 172 -0.73 -10.56 3.36
N LYS A 173 -0.77 -11.64 2.57
CA LYS A 173 -0.64 -13.02 3.06
C LYS A 173 0.72 -13.26 3.70
N LEU A 174 1.81 -12.78 3.07
CA LEU A 174 3.14 -12.83 3.65
C LEU A 174 3.21 -12.09 4.99
N ASN A 175 2.70 -10.86 5.05
CA ASN A 175 2.68 -10.07 6.28
C ASN A 175 1.89 -10.77 7.39
N HIS A 176 0.69 -11.29 7.10
CA HIS A 176 -0.11 -12.01 8.08
C HIS A 176 0.59 -13.28 8.60
N ALA A 177 1.30 -14.01 7.75
CA ALA A 177 2.08 -15.16 8.16
C ALA A 177 3.27 -14.77 9.07
N LEU A 178 4.01 -13.72 8.69
CA LEU A 178 5.12 -13.19 9.49
C LEU A 178 4.64 -12.68 10.86
N GLU A 179 3.53 -11.97 10.89
CA GLU A 179 2.89 -11.46 12.10
C GLU A 179 2.47 -12.61 13.02
N ALA A 180 1.78 -13.62 12.49
CA ALA A 180 1.36 -14.79 13.26
C ALA A 180 2.55 -15.59 13.83
N ASP A 181 3.63 -15.74 13.05
CA ASP A 181 4.85 -16.41 13.50
C ASP A 181 5.58 -15.61 14.58
N TYR A 182 5.65 -14.28 14.41
CA TYR A 182 6.26 -13.37 15.39
C TYR A 182 5.50 -13.39 16.71
N PHE A 183 4.17 -13.24 16.71
CA PHE A 183 3.40 -13.25 17.95
C PHE A 183 3.48 -14.60 18.66
N ARG A 184 3.41 -15.71 17.91
CA ARG A 184 3.54 -17.05 18.49
C ARG A 184 4.88 -17.28 19.18
N SER A 185 5.98 -16.73 18.64
CA SER A 185 7.29 -16.86 19.29
C SER A 185 7.42 -16.01 20.55
N HIS A 186 6.77 -14.84 20.61
CA HIS A 186 6.87 -13.91 21.74
C HIS A 186 5.85 -14.19 22.86
N GLU A 187 4.69 -14.77 22.55
CA GLU A 187 3.75 -15.29 23.57
C GLU A 187 4.38 -16.40 24.42
N ALA A 188 5.25 -17.22 23.82
CA ALA A 188 5.98 -18.27 24.53
C ALA A 188 7.02 -17.72 25.53
N GLU A 189 7.39 -16.45 25.43
CA GLU A 189 8.42 -15.79 26.24
C GLU A 189 7.83 -14.97 27.42
N GLY A 190 6.50 -14.93 27.56
CA GLY A 190 5.81 -14.37 28.73
C GLY A 190 5.87 -12.84 28.85
N GLN A 191 6.02 -12.12 27.74
CA GLN A 191 6.09 -10.65 27.71
C GLN A 191 4.73 -10.00 27.38
N ASP A 192 4.45 -8.84 27.97
CA ASP A 192 3.35 -7.91 27.66
C ASP A 192 3.92 -6.49 27.89
N PHE A 193 3.93 -5.52 26.96
CA PHE A 193 2.79 -4.68 26.55
C PHE A 193 3.03 -3.91 25.22
N ASP A 194 4.03 -4.30 24.40
CA ASP A 194 4.37 -3.55 23.16
C ASP A 194 4.75 -4.43 21.94
N ILE A 195 4.35 -5.71 21.94
CA ILE A 195 4.74 -6.68 20.88
C ILE A 195 4.27 -6.22 19.50
N GLN A 196 3.17 -5.46 19.42
CA GLN A 196 2.71 -4.89 18.16
C GLN A 196 3.73 -3.89 17.59
N GLU A 197 4.23 -2.93 18.37
CA GLU A 197 5.22 -1.94 17.88
C GLU A 197 6.54 -2.60 17.51
N GLU A 198 6.94 -3.64 18.24
CA GLU A 198 8.11 -4.42 17.92
C GLU A 198 7.94 -5.16 16.58
N TYR A 199 6.75 -5.71 16.32
CA TYR A 199 6.44 -6.29 15.01
C TYR A 199 6.51 -5.24 13.88
N ILE A 200 6.06 -4.00 14.12
CA ILE A 200 6.21 -2.90 13.14
C ILE A 200 7.68 -2.70 12.79
N ALA A 201 8.52 -2.54 13.81
CA ALA A 201 9.94 -2.30 13.62
C ALA A 201 10.61 -3.49 12.91
N TYR A 202 10.24 -4.71 13.29
CA TYR A 202 10.67 -5.94 12.62
C TYR A 202 10.30 -5.94 11.14
N PHE A 203 9.04 -5.63 10.80
CA PHE A 203 8.55 -5.64 9.43
C PHE A 203 9.19 -4.53 8.58
N GLU A 204 9.39 -3.33 9.14
CA GLU A 204 10.14 -2.25 8.47
C GLU A 204 11.56 -2.68 8.13
N GLN A 205 12.27 -3.31 9.06
CA GLN A 205 13.61 -3.83 8.82
C GLN A 205 13.60 -4.96 7.79
N PHE A 206 12.63 -5.88 7.88
CA PHE A 206 12.47 -6.97 6.92
C PHE A 206 12.31 -6.47 5.49
N LYS A 207 11.47 -5.46 5.26
CA LYS A 207 11.32 -4.82 3.93
C LYS A 207 12.62 -4.18 3.44
N ALA A 208 13.32 -3.46 4.32
CA ALA A 208 14.59 -2.83 3.98
C ALA A 208 15.64 -3.87 3.58
N ASP A 209 15.73 -4.98 4.32
CA ASP A 209 16.65 -6.08 4.03
C ASP A 209 16.32 -6.75 2.69
N LEU A 210 15.04 -6.98 2.39
CA LEU A 210 14.62 -7.51 1.09
C LEU A 210 15.02 -6.59 -0.06
N ALA A 211 14.71 -5.29 0.05
CA ALA A 211 15.07 -4.32 -0.97
C ALA A 211 16.61 -4.22 -1.16
N ALA A 212 17.38 -4.29 -0.08
CA ALA A 212 18.83 -4.31 -0.15
C ALA A 212 19.37 -5.56 -0.87
N ARG A 213 18.78 -6.73 -0.63
CA ARG A 213 19.15 -7.99 -1.31
C ARG A 213 18.81 -7.99 -2.80
N GLU A 214 17.84 -7.21 -3.23
CA GLU A 214 17.53 -7.05 -4.65
C GLU A 214 18.62 -6.28 -5.40
N ASN A 215 19.44 -5.47 -4.71
CA ASN A 215 20.53 -4.68 -5.32
C ASN A 215 20.05 -3.85 -6.53
N PHE A 216 18.90 -3.18 -6.36
CA PHE A 216 18.24 -2.44 -7.44
C PHE A 216 19.19 -1.45 -8.14
N GLN A 217 19.14 -1.46 -9.47
CA GLN A 217 19.81 -0.49 -10.33
C GLN A 217 18.77 0.26 -11.15
N GLN A 218 18.93 1.58 -11.27
CA GLN A 218 18.11 2.37 -12.17
C GLN A 218 18.47 2.01 -13.61
N VAL A 219 17.46 1.75 -14.43
CA VAL A 219 17.64 1.50 -15.86
C VAL A 219 17.88 2.85 -16.55
N LYS A 220 18.86 2.90 -17.45
CA LYS A 220 19.24 4.10 -18.22
C LYS A 220 18.55 4.14 -19.56
#